data_AF-A0A8U0P6L6-F1
#
_entry.id   AF-A0A8U0P6L6-F1
#
_cell.length_a   1.000
_cell.length_b   1.000
_cell.length_c   1.000
_cell.angle_alpha   90.00
_cell.angle_beta   90.00
_cell.angle_gamma   90.00
#
_symmetry.space_group_name_H-M   'P 1'
#
loop_
_entity.id
_entity.type
_entity.pdbx_description
1 polymer ?
#
loop_
_entity_poly.entity_id
_entity_poly.type
_entity_poly.pdbx_seq_one_letter_code
_entity_poly.pdbx_strand_id
1 'polypeptide(L)'
;MTFPAPPLFSLPLLLLLFHLDSALTCRTASQSQCDSAPFVPGHNLAGEGFDVVTLKRKGAYLIDLKTYLSPNKTCTLCSNPLQGNELQKIPLSVVDWRPYSHCTEDISSHSHASVSNLAEATANENSKDWKVDLDLGLENGVSVGIEMGGSQSDITRFAKKKTRDNRYSFFSQILRCRHYSYRTPNTPTLSDEFRKDIDRLDSYSETSKAQYRRLIDTYGTHYIRQVDLGGRLTMTTAIRTCQASHSGLSTNQVESCLSTGLDVGLGRSKVSPSVQSCSKVLDNRDSKTSDSSSFLSHHTKVVGGSGWLGELSLNRNDSVGFRSWMSTLTPSPIL
;
A
#
# COMPACT_ATOMS: atom_id res chain seq x y z
N MET A 1 18.21 -5.47 -65.25
CA MET A 1 18.12 -5.83 -63.82
C MET A 1 18.07 -4.55 -63.03
N THR A 2 16.88 -4.17 -62.59
CA THR A 2 16.59 -2.95 -61.84
C THR A 2 16.59 -3.29 -60.36
N PHE A 3 17.45 -2.63 -59.58
CA PHE A 3 17.45 -2.73 -58.12
C PHE A 3 16.27 -1.93 -57.55
N PRO A 4 15.46 -2.47 -56.62
CA PRO A 4 14.43 -1.70 -55.96
C PRO A 4 15.06 -0.80 -54.87
N ALA A 5 14.61 0.44 -54.82
CA ALA A 5 14.97 1.41 -53.78
C ALA A 5 14.45 0.97 -52.40
N PRO A 6 15.16 1.28 -51.30
CA PRO A 6 14.70 0.93 -49.96
C PRO A 6 13.48 1.79 -49.56
N PRO A 7 12.57 1.24 -48.72
CA PRO A 7 11.33 1.90 -48.37
C PRO A 7 11.56 3.09 -47.41
N LEU A 8 10.98 4.24 -47.75
CA LEU A 8 10.96 5.51 -46.99
C LEU A 8 10.16 5.46 -45.67
N PHE A 9 9.82 4.27 -45.17
CA PHE A 9 8.94 4.08 -44.01
C PHE A 9 9.66 4.08 -42.64
N SER A 10 10.97 4.29 -42.61
CA SER A 10 11.76 4.27 -41.36
C SER A 10 11.69 5.56 -40.55
N LEU A 11 11.44 6.72 -41.17
CA LEU A 11 11.41 8.02 -40.46
C LEU A 11 10.23 8.20 -39.48
N PRO A 12 8.97 7.85 -39.83
CA PRO A 12 7.83 8.02 -38.93
C PRO A 12 7.88 7.07 -37.74
N LEU A 13 8.45 5.87 -37.94
CA LEU A 13 8.65 4.88 -36.87
C LEU A 13 9.76 5.32 -35.91
N LEU A 14 10.83 5.93 -36.42
CA LEU A 14 11.88 6.54 -35.59
C LEU A 14 11.32 7.71 -34.77
N LEU A 15 10.49 8.57 -35.38
CA LEU A 15 9.82 9.68 -34.68
C LEU A 15 8.83 9.20 -33.61
N LEU A 16 8.11 8.08 -33.84
CA LEU A 16 7.30 7.44 -32.80
C LEU A 16 8.17 6.93 -31.65
N LEU A 17 9.31 6.27 -31.95
CA LEU A 17 10.24 5.80 -30.92
C LEU A 17 10.84 6.95 -30.09
N PHE A 18 11.14 8.10 -30.72
CA PHE A 18 11.56 9.31 -30.00
C PHE A 18 10.43 9.96 -29.16
N HIS A 19 9.16 9.79 -29.55
CA HIS A 19 8.01 10.24 -28.75
C HIS A 19 7.63 9.28 -27.62
N LEU A 20 7.99 7.99 -27.71
CA LEU A 20 7.74 7.01 -26.64
C LEU A 20 8.73 7.13 -25.46
N ASP A 21 9.92 7.72 -25.66
CA ASP A 21 10.94 7.91 -24.61
C ASP A 21 10.87 9.26 -23.88
N SER A 22 9.86 10.09 -24.16
CA SER A 22 9.75 11.44 -23.59
C SER A 22 9.31 11.51 -22.11
N ALA A 23 9.18 10.39 -21.39
CA ALA A 23 8.57 10.38 -20.06
C ALA A 23 9.51 10.14 -18.86
N LEU A 24 10.74 9.66 -19.08
CA LEU A 24 11.77 9.58 -18.02
C LEU A 24 13.17 9.78 -18.56
N THR A 25 13.61 11.03 -18.63
CA THR A 25 15.02 11.33 -18.87
C THR A 25 15.76 11.33 -17.54
N CYS A 26 16.22 10.14 -17.14
CA CYS A 26 17.27 10.04 -16.13
C CYS A 26 18.62 10.27 -16.79
N ARG A 27 19.49 11.05 -16.16
CA ARG A 27 20.83 11.36 -16.67
C ARG A 27 21.87 11.32 -15.56
N THR A 28 23.10 11.01 -15.95
CA THR A 28 24.26 11.19 -15.06
C THR A 28 24.56 12.68 -14.90
N ALA A 29 24.81 13.11 -13.66
CA ALA A 29 25.10 14.49 -13.30
C ALA A 29 26.35 14.60 -12.41
N SER A 30 26.95 15.78 -12.41
CA SER A 30 28.09 16.12 -11.56
C SER A 30 27.68 16.26 -10.09
N GLN A 31 28.62 16.09 -9.17
CA GLN A 31 28.37 16.21 -7.73
C GLN A 31 27.63 17.51 -7.34
N SER A 32 28.03 18.67 -7.87
CA SER A 32 27.38 19.95 -7.53
C SER A 32 25.89 19.99 -7.94
N GLN A 33 25.55 19.39 -9.08
CA GLN A 33 24.16 19.27 -9.53
C GLN A 33 23.38 18.29 -8.64
N CYS A 34 24.00 17.19 -8.24
CA CYS A 34 23.42 16.21 -7.32
C CYS A 34 23.16 16.79 -5.93
N ASP A 35 24.08 17.56 -5.40
CA ASP A 35 23.96 18.17 -4.08
C ASP A 35 22.82 19.20 -4.06
N SER A 36 22.59 19.89 -5.19
CA SER A 36 21.53 20.89 -5.35
C SER A 36 20.13 20.30 -5.58
N ALA A 37 20.03 19.10 -6.16
CA ALA A 37 18.75 18.46 -6.47
C ALA A 37 18.15 17.75 -5.25
N PRO A 38 16.84 17.86 -4.97
CA PRO A 38 16.21 17.06 -3.92
C PRO A 38 16.11 15.60 -4.30
N PHE A 39 15.91 14.71 -3.32
CA PHE A 39 15.60 13.31 -3.62
C PHE A 39 14.20 13.17 -4.21
N VAL A 40 13.99 12.12 -5.02
CA VAL A 40 12.64 11.73 -5.43
C VAL A 40 11.74 11.45 -4.21
N PRO A 41 10.43 11.76 -4.28
CA PRO A 41 9.50 11.52 -3.19
C PRO A 41 9.49 10.05 -2.75
N GLY A 42 9.61 9.82 -1.44
CA GLY A 42 9.58 8.48 -0.85
C GLY A 42 10.76 7.57 -1.24
N HIS A 43 11.93 8.11 -1.63
CA HIS A 43 13.13 7.34 -2.00
C HIS A 43 13.63 6.36 -0.93
N ASN A 44 13.28 6.60 0.34
CA ASN A 44 13.70 5.83 1.51
C ASN A 44 12.57 4.93 2.06
N LEU A 45 11.69 4.42 1.19
CA LEU A 45 10.59 3.53 1.60
C LEU A 45 10.87 2.07 1.26
N ALA A 46 11.54 1.80 0.14
CA ALA A 46 12.21 0.51 0.01
C ALA A 46 13.35 0.41 1.04
N GLY A 47 13.94 -0.76 1.22
CA GLY A 47 15.06 -0.98 2.13
C GLY A 47 14.75 -0.89 3.62
N GLU A 48 13.61 -0.31 4.00
CA GLU A 48 13.14 -0.25 5.37
C GLU A 48 12.64 -1.61 5.84
N GLY A 49 12.94 -1.91 7.10
CA GLY A 49 12.47 -3.06 7.83
C GLY A 49 10.96 -3.10 7.99
N PHE A 50 10.39 -4.30 7.95
CA PHE A 50 8.96 -4.54 8.04
C PHE A 50 8.68 -5.75 8.94
N ASP A 51 7.74 -5.57 9.87
CA ASP A 51 7.22 -6.66 10.68
C ASP A 51 5.90 -7.14 10.11
N VAL A 52 5.91 -8.36 9.56
CA VAL A 52 4.77 -8.98 8.89
C VAL A 52 3.64 -9.36 9.87
N VAL A 53 3.95 -9.54 11.16
CA VAL A 53 2.96 -9.90 12.20
C VAL A 53 2.09 -8.69 12.55
N THR A 54 2.70 -7.51 12.64
CA THR A 54 2.01 -6.25 12.95
C THR A 54 1.62 -5.45 11.70
N LEU A 55 2.20 -5.77 10.54
CA LEU A 55 2.11 -5.03 9.28
C LEU A 55 2.56 -3.57 9.44
N LYS A 56 3.63 -3.37 10.21
CA LYS A 56 4.21 -2.05 10.47
C LYS A 56 5.66 -2.02 10.01
N ARG A 57 6.03 -0.88 9.43
CA ARG A 57 7.42 -0.55 9.14
C ARG A 57 8.16 -0.28 10.45
N LYS A 58 9.46 -0.57 10.46
CA LYS A 58 10.29 -0.54 11.65
C LYS A 58 11.03 0.78 11.86
N GLY A 59 11.14 1.62 10.85
CA GLY A 59 12.00 2.82 10.88
C GLY A 59 13.50 2.53 10.86
N ALA A 60 13.89 1.24 10.87
CA ALA A 60 15.27 0.79 10.72
C ALA A 60 15.49 0.28 9.30
N TYR A 61 16.65 0.59 8.73
CA TYR A 61 16.96 0.34 7.31
C TYR A 61 17.97 -0.76 7.18
N LEU A 62 17.67 -1.77 6.36
CA LEU A 62 18.61 -2.83 6.01
C LEU A 62 19.47 -2.42 4.81
N ILE A 63 18.91 -1.60 3.92
CA ILE A 63 19.55 -1.14 2.68
C ILE A 63 19.95 0.32 2.79
N ASP A 64 21.14 0.66 2.29
CA ASP A 64 21.58 2.05 2.17
C ASP A 64 20.83 2.76 1.05
N LEU A 65 19.97 3.70 1.44
CA LEU A 65 19.22 4.59 0.54
C LEU A 65 19.61 6.06 0.73
N LYS A 66 20.69 6.32 1.46
CA LYS A 66 21.23 7.67 1.66
C LYS A 66 22.31 7.98 0.63
N THR A 67 23.11 6.99 0.24
CA THR A 67 24.18 7.21 -0.75
C THR A 67 23.61 7.42 -2.15
N TYR A 68 23.95 8.56 -2.75
CA TYR A 68 23.55 8.95 -4.11
C TYR A 68 24.74 9.22 -5.04
N LEU A 69 25.94 9.47 -4.50
CA LEU A 69 27.16 9.70 -5.28
C LEU A 69 27.89 8.38 -5.53
N SER A 70 28.21 8.13 -6.80
CA SER A 70 29.13 7.08 -7.22
C SER A 70 30.56 7.36 -6.75
N PRO A 71 31.46 6.35 -6.78
CA PRO A 71 32.88 6.55 -6.54
C PRO A 71 33.51 7.63 -7.44
N ASN A 72 32.95 7.84 -8.64
CA ASN A 72 33.39 8.84 -9.62
C ASN A 72 32.83 10.25 -9.34
N LYS A 73 32.20 10.47 -8.17
CA LYS A 73 31.58 11.76 -7.79
C LYS A 73 30.48 12.22 -8.76
N THR A 74 29.71 11.27 -9.28
CA THR A 74 28.53 11.51 -10.12
C THR A 74 27.29 10.86 -9.52
N CYS A 75 26.09 11.32 -9.88
CA CYS A 75 24.82 10.66 -9.51
C CYS A 75 23.88 10.57 -10.69
N THR A 76 22.71 9.95 -10.47
CA THR A 76 21.58 9.94 -11.41
C THR A 76 20.54 10.97 -11.00
N LEU A 77 20.18 11.87 -11.92
CA LEU A 77 19.05 12.80 -11.79
C LEU A 77 17.96 12.42 -12.78
N CYS A 78 16.72 12.31 -12.32
CA CYS A 78 15.56 12.02 -13.14
C CYS A 78 14.60 13.21 -13.16
N SER A 79 14.05 13.52 -14.33
CA SER A 79 12.96 14.51 -14.46
C SER A 79 11.67 13.95 -13.86
N ASN A 80 11.03 14.68 -12.93
CA ASN A 80 9.76 14.29 -12.33
C ASN A 80 8.57 15.06 -12.95
N PRO A 81 7.84 14.47 -13.92
CA PRO A 81 6.70 15.12 -14.56
C PRO A 81 5.54 15.43 -13.60
N LEU A 82 5.43 14.72 -12.47
CA LEU A 82 4.40 14.96 -11.46
C LEU A 82 4.72 16.17 -10.55
N GLN A 83 5.91 16.74 -10.67
CA GLN A 83 6.37 17.92 -9.94
C GLN A 83 7.02 18.94 -10.88
N GLY A 84 6.36 19.20 -12.01
CA GLY A 84 6.78 20.27 -12.93
C GLY A 84 8.09 19.99 -13.68
N ASN A 85 8.47 18.73 -13.86
CA ASN A 85 9.74 18.30 -14.46
C ASN A 85 10.98 18.74 -13.68
N GLU A 86 10.85 18.91 -12.36
CA GLU A 86 12.00 19.12 -11.49
C GLU A 86 12.98 17.94 -11.61
N LEU A 87 14.28 18.24 -11.67
CA LEU A 87 15.33 17.22 -11.63
C LEU A 87 15.56 16.77 -10.19
N GLN A 88 15.36 15.48 -9.95
CA GLN A 88 15.43 14.89 -8.62
C GLN A 88 16.42 13.73 -8.61
N LYS A 89 17.21 13.62 -7.54
CA LYS A 89 18.21 12.55 -7.39
C LYS A 89 17.58 11.27 -6.86
N ILE A 90 18.15 10.15 -7.30
CA ILE A 90 17.82 8.82 -6.79
C ILE A 90 19.04 8.23 -6.05
N PRO A 91 18.83 7.49 -4.94
CA PRO A 91 19.91 6.74 -4.29
C PRO A 91 20.52 5.68 -5.23
N LEU A 92 21.78 5.30 -4.99
CA LEU A 92 22.44 4.25 -5.77
C LEU A 92 21.74 2.88 -5.64
N SER A 93 21.13 2.60 -4.49
CA SER A 93 20.36 1.37 -4.24
C SER A 93 18.92 1.42 -4.76
N VAL A 94 18.58 2.40 -5.61
CA VAL A 94 17.27 2.51 -6.27
C VAL A 94 17.41 2.29 -7.76
N VAL A 95 16.61 1.36 -8.28
CA VAL A 95 16.53 1.05 -9.72
C VAL A 95 15.08 1.05 -10.18
N ASP A 96 14.88 1.19 -11.48
CA ASP A 96 13.58 1.20 -12.16
C ASP A 96 12.58 2.22 -11.57
N TRP A 97 13.08 3.37 -11.13
CA TRP A 97 12.24 4.47 -10.68
C TRP A 97 11.38 4.98 -11.83
N ARG A 98 10.07 5.05 -11.63
CA ARG A 98 9.11 5.56 -12.60
C ARG A 98 7.93 6.29 -11.96
N PRO A 99 7.54 7.47 -12.46
CA PRO A 99 6.28 8.13 -12.19
C PRO A 99 5.14 7.58 -13.07
N TYR A 100 3.91 7.75 -12.61
CA TYR A 100 2.67 7.45 -13.33
C TYR A 100 1.85 8.73 -13.45
N SER A 101 1.56 9.13 -14.69
CA SER A 101 0.85 10.38 -15.00
C SER A 101 -0.58 10.44 -14.44
N HIS A 102 -1.21 9.29 -14.25
CA HIS A 102 -2.57 9.18 -13.74
C HIS A 102 -2.63 8.18 -12.59
N CYS A 103 -3.39 8.56 -11.58
CA CYS A 103 -3.77 7.68 -10.51
C CYS A 103 -4.94 6.80 -10.97
N THR A 104 -4.74 5.48 -10.97
CA THR A 104 -5.84 4.55 -11.14
C THR A 104 -6.61 4.45 -9.84
N GLU A 105 -7.76 5.11 -9.76
CA GLU A 105 -8.61 5.08 -8.57
C GLU A 105 -9.48 3.81 -8.54
N ASP A 106 -8.91 2.61 -8.58
CA ASP A 106 -9.70 1.37 -8.50
C ASP A 106 -10.02 1.03 -7.05
N ILE A 107 -11.28 0.66 -6.80
CA ILE A 107 -11.74 0.17 -5.49
C ILE A 107 -11.85 -1.35 -5.55
N SER A 108 -10.99 -2.04 -4.80
CA SER A 108 -11.12 -3.47 -4.58
C SER A 108 -11.97 -3.73 -3.34
N SER A 109 -12.93 -4.65 -3.44
CA SER A 109 -13.84 -4.99 -2.34
C SER A 109 -13.74 -6.47 -1.99
N HIS A 110 -13.65 -6.78 -0.70
CA HIS A 110 -13.40 -8.14 -0.21
C HIS A 110 -14.23 -8.45 1.02
N SER A 111 -14.94 -9.58 0.99
CA SER A 111 -15.71 -10.09 2.14
C SER A 111 -14.86 -11.10 2.92
N HIS A 112 -14.93 -11.05 4.25
CA HIS A 112 -14.18 -11.91 5.15
C HIS A 112 -15.12 -12.51 6.19
N ALA A 113 -15.19 -13.84 6.22
CA ALA A 113 -16.06 -14.58 7.13
C ALA A 113 -15.55 -14.60 8.57
N SER A 114 -14.25 -14.36 8.79
CA SER A 114 -13.61 -14.47 10.09
C SER A 114 -12.46 -13.47 10.25
N VAL A 115 -12.01 -13.31 11.51
CA VAL A 115 -10.81 -12.55 11.84
C VAL A 115 -9.57 -13.11 11.13
N SER A 116 -9.44 -14.44 11.03
CA SER A 116 -8.30 -15.08 10.39
C SER A 116 -8.27 -14.80 8.89
N ASN A 117 -9.41 -14.86 8.19
CA ASN A 117 -9.46 -14.51 6.77
C ASN A 117 -9.16 -13.03 6.52
N LEU A 118 -9.56 -12.14 7.44
CA LEU A 118 -9.20 -10.73 7.37
C LEU A 118 -7.71 -10.51 7.56
N ALA A 119 -7.09 -11.18 8.56
CA ALA A 119 -5.67 -11.09 8.82
C ALA A 119 -4.83 -11.57 7.63
N GLU A 120 -5.19 -12.73 7.07
CA GLU A 120 -4.54 -13.32 5.90
C GLU A 120 -4.64 -12.41 4.68
N ALA A 121 -5.84 -11.91 4.36
CA ALA A 121 -6.04 -11.00 3.24
C ALA A 121 -5.25 -9.69 3.43
N THR A 122 -5.19 -9.16 4.65
CA THR A 122 -4.44 -7.94 4.95
C THR A 122 -2.92 -8.16 4.84
N ALA A 123 -2.41 -9.34 5.18
CA ALA A 123 -1.00 -9.69 5.00
C ALA A 123 -0.66 -9.84 3.51
N ASN A 124 -1.48 -10.60 2.78
CA ASN A 124 -1.30 -10.88 1.35
C ASN A 124 -1.43 -9.64 0.46
N GLU A 125 -2.10 -8.60 0.96
CA GLU A 125 -2.15 -7.28 0.34
C GLU A 125 -0.77 -6.61 0.25
N ASN A 126 0.15 -6.87 1.18
CA ASN A 126 1.50 -6.30 1.15
C ASN A 126 2.48 -7.14 0.33
N SER A 127 2.35 -8.46 0.40
CA SER A 127 3.11 -9.41 -0.43
C SER A 127 2.42 -10.76 -0.39
N LYS A 128 2.30 -11.46 -1.52
CA LYS A 128 1.76 -12.83 -1.56
C LYS A 128 2.81 -13.88 -1.20
N ASP A 129 4.08 -13.53 -1.34
CA ASP A 129 5.21 -14.47 -1.25
C ASP A 129 6.03 -14.26 0.02
N TRP A 130 5.49 -13.55 1.02
CA TRP A 130 6.20 -13.31 2.29
C TRP A 130 6.52 -14.59 3.07
N LYS A 131 5.84 -15.70 2.77
CA LYS A 131 6.07 -17.00 3.43
C LYS A 131 7.21 -17.81 2.79
N VAL A 132 7.73 -17.40 1.62
CA VAL A 132 8.75 -18.17 0.87
C VAL A 132 10.03 -18.30 1.70
N ASP A 133 10.60 -19.52 1.69
CA ASP A 133 11.84 -19.90 2.40
C ASP A 133 11.81 -19.73 3.94
N LEU A 134 10.62 -19.60 4.54
CA LEU A 134 10.43 -19.60 5.99
C LEU A 134 9.82 -20.93 6.47
N ASP A 135 10.50 -21.59 7.40
CA ASP A 135 9.90 -22.68 8.16
C ASP A 135 8.98 -22.08 9.24
N LEU A 136 7.68 -22.13 8.95
CA LEU A 136 6.64 -21.63 9.84
C LEU A 136 6.01 -22.74 10.70
N GLY A 137 6.62 -23.94 10.75
CA GLY A 137 6.09 -25.06 11.53
C GLY A 137 4.75 -25.59 11.00
N LEU A 138 4.55 -25.52 9.68
CA LEU A 138 3.33 -25.98 8.99
C LEU A 138 3.33 -27.51 8.73
N GLU A 139 4.37 -28.21 9.16
CA GLU A 139 4.46 -29.67 9.04
C GLU A 139 3.55 -30.37 10.06
N ASN A 140 2.85 -31.41 9.60
CA ASN A 140 1.92 -32.29 10.32
C ASN A 140 0.42 -31.93 10.33
N GLY A 141 -0.14 -31.40 9.24
CA GLY A 141 -1.56 -31.59 8.89
C GLY A 141 -2.62 -31.05 9.87
N VAL A 142 -2.21 -30.39 10.95
CA VAL A 142 -3.05 -29.71 11.94
C VAL A 142 -2.74 -28.22 11.84
N SER A 143 -3.06 -27.63 10.68
CA SER A 143 -3.06 -26.18 10.49
C SER A 143 -4.34 -25.59 11.10
N VAL A 144 -4.50 -25.67 12.42
CA VAL A 144 -5.57 -24.95 13.11
C VAL A 144 -5.19 -23.48 13.21
N GLY A 145 -5.41 -22.73 12.13
CA GLY A 145 -5.79 -21.32 12.17
C GLY A 145 -4.78 -20.29 12.67
N ILE A 146 -3.48 -20.61 12.81
CA ILE A 146 -2.47 -19.59 13.14
C ILE A 146 -2.02 -18.89 11.85
N GLU A 147 -2.86 -17.97 11.37
CA GLU A 147 -2.38 -16.97 10.43
C GLU A 147 -1.44 -16.03 11.20
N MET A 148 -0.14 -16.05 10.88
CA MET A 148 0.86 -15.20 11.56
C MET A 148 0.90 -13.80 10.97
N GLY A 149 0.79 -13.70 9.64
CA GLY A 149 0.77 -12.42 8.92
C GLY A 149 -0.42 -11.57 9.35
N GLY A 150 -0.18 -10.31 9.74
CA GLY A 150 -1.21 -9.38 10.16
C GLY A 150 -1.99 -9.78 11.41
N SER A 151 -1.60 -10.83 12.13
CA SER A 151 -2.30 -11.35 13.30
C SER A 151 -2.36 -10.37 14.48
N GLN A 152 -1.43 -9.41 14.51
CA GLN A 152 -1.34 -8.32 15.47
C GLN A 152 -1.43 -6.94 14.80
N SER A 153 -1.97 -6.86 13.58
CA SER A 153 -2.26 -5.58 12.94
C SER A 153 -3.37 -4.83 13.68
N ASP A 154 -3.45 -3.51 13.45
CA ASP A 154 -4.50 -2.66 14.04
C ASP A 154 -5.91 -3.15 13.64
N ILE A 155 -6.09 -3.56 12.37
CA ILE A 155 -7.37 -4.06 11.87
C ILE A 155 -7.73 -5.43 12.48
N THR A 156 -6.76 -6.33 12.66
CA THR A 156 -7.00 -7.62 13.32
C THR A 156 -7.33 -7.42 14.79
N ARG A 157 -6.69 -6.48 15.49
CA ARG A 157 -7.07 -6.11 16.87
C ARG A 157 -8.50 -5.57 16.93
N PHE A 158 -8.88 -4.70 16.01
CA PHE A 158 -10.25 -4.20 15.87
C PHE A 158 -11.24 -5.35 15.68
N ALA A 159 -10.95 -6.26 14.74
CA ALA A 159 -11.79 -7.42 14.45
C ALA A 159 -11.93 -8.37 15.65
N LYS A 160 -10.82 -8.71 16.31
CA LYS A 160 -10.80 -9.51 17.54
C LYS A 160 -11.64 -8.90 18.65
N LYS A 161 -11.62 -7.56 18.80
CA LYS A 161 -12.45 -6.86 19.79
C LYS A 161 -13.93 -7.00 19.47
N LYS A 162 -14.33 -6.92 18.20
CA LYS A 162 -15.74 -7.06 17.78
C LYS A 162 -16.28 -8.47 18.00
N THR A 163 -15.47 -9.49 17.74
CA THR A 163 -15.89 -10.89 17.83
C THR A 163 -15.88 -11.50 19.24
N ARG A 164 -15.60 -10.70 20.29
CA ARG A 164 -15.60 -11.21 21.68
C ARG A 164 -16.99 -11.67 22.13
N ASP A 165 -18.01 -10.85 21.85
CA ASP A 165 -19.35 -11.03 22.42
C ASP A 165 -20.41 -11.34 21.36
N ASN A 166 -20.03 -11.33 20.07
CA ASN A 166 -20.98 -11.40 18.96
C ASN A 166 -20.36 -11.98 17.70
N ARG A 167 -21.22 -12.49 16.81
CA ARG A 167 -20.83 -12.91 15.46
C ARG A 167 -20.74 -11.70 14.54
N TYR A 168 -19.59 -11.58 13.87
CA TYR A 168 -19.31 -10.56 12.88
C TYR A 168 -18.71 -11.18 11.62
N SER A 169 -19.08 -10.61 10.47
CA SER A 169 -18.29 -10.68 9.24
C SER A 169 -17.64 -9.33 8.99
N PHE A 170 -16.67 -9.28 8.07
CA PHE A 170 -15.97 -8.05 7.73
C PHE A 170 -16.00 -7.82 6.23
N PHE A 171 -16.14 -6.56 5.83
CA PHE A 171 -16.10 -6.15 4.44
C PHE A 171 -15.07 -5.04 4.27
N SER A 172 -14.04 -5.29 3.46
CA SER A 172 -12.94 -4.36 3.23
C SER A 172 -13.05 -3.74 1.85
N GLN A 173 -12.99 -2.43 1.77
CA GLN A 173 -12.94 -1.66 0.53
C GLN A 173 -11.62 -0.89 0.49
N ILE A 174 -10.86 -1.07 -0.58
CA ILE A 174 -9.50 -0.53 -0.70
C ILE A 174 -9.38 0.24 -2.00
N LEU A 175 -9.20 1.56 -1.88
CA LEU A 175 -8.83 2.44 -2.98
C LEU A 175 -7.32 2.66 -2.93
N ARG A 176 -6.64 2.40 -4.05
CA ARG A 176 -5.21 2.67 -4.21
C ARG A 176 -5.02 3.80 -5.20
N CYS A 177 -3.97 4.56 -4.98
CA CYS A 177 -3.52 5.58 -5.88
C CYS A 177 -2.02 5.46 -6.03
N ARG A 178 -1.54 5.13 -7.24
CA ARG A 178 -0.12 4.97 -7.51
C ARG A 178 0.39 6.13 -8.35
N HIS A 179 1.41 6.81 -7.84
CA HIS A 179 2.13 7.88 -8.53
C HIS A 179 3.57 7.53 -8.86
N TYR A 180 4.23 6.70 -8.05
CA TYR A 180 5.60 6.27 -8.32
C TYR A 180 5.75 4.77 -8.10
N SER A 181 6.77 4.17 -8.69
CA SER A 181 7.25 2.86 -8.27
C SER A 181 8.75 2.77 -8.46
N TYR A 182 9.42 1.98 -7.61
CA TYR A 182 10.82 1.62 -7.79
C TYR A 182 11.12 0.36 -6.98
N ARG A 183 12.33 -0.19 -7.17
CA ARG A 183 12.81 -1.32 -6.38
C ARG A 183 14.28 -1.18 -5.99
N THR A 184 14.72 -2.00 -5.06
CA THR A 184 16.14 -2.22 -4.79
C THR A 184 16.72 -3.21 -5.80
N PRO A 185 18.01 -3.12 -6.14
CA PRO A 185 18.69 -4.15 -6.93
C PRO A 185 18.70 -5.49 -6.18
N ASN A 186 19.09 -6.56 -6.87
CA ASN A 186 19.14 -7.92 -6.28
C ASN A 186 20.18 -8.05 -5.19
N THR A 187 21.29 -7.31 -5.32
CA THR A 187 22.42 -7.24 -4.39
C THR A 187 22.63 -5.79 -3.95
N PRO A 188 21.72 -5.24 -3.13
CA PRO A 188 21.82 -3.86 -2.67
C PRO A 188 22.91 -3.71 -1.61
N THR A 189 23.48 -2.51 -1.50
CA THR A 189 24.41 -2.18 -0.41
C THR A 189 23.65 -2.12 0.90
N LEU A 190 24.13 -2.84 1.92
CA LEU A 190 23.54 -2.81 3.25
C LEU A 190 23.79 -1.45 3.92
N SER A 191 22.88 -1.05 4.81
CA SER A 191 23.15 0.09 5.70
C SER A 191 24.32 -0.22 6.62
N ASP A 192 25.06 0.82 7.01
CA ASP A 192 26.22 0.66 7.89
C ASP A 192 25.84 0.11 9.26
N GLU A 193 24.68 0.52 9.80
CA GLU A 193 24.18 0.04 11.07
C GLU A 193 23.82 -1.45 11.01
N PHE A 194 23.05 -1.87 9.99
CA PHE A 194 22.64 -3.26 9.84
C PHE A 194 23.83 -4.20 9.62
N ARG A 195 24.79 -3.77 8.79
CA ARG A 195 26.04 -4.51 8.57
C ARG A 195 26.80 -4.73 9.88
N LYS A 196 27.01 -3.66 10.67
CA LYS A 196 27.69 -3.77 11.98
C LYS A 196 26.96 -4.68 12.94
N ASP A 197 25.62 -4.67 12.93
CA ASP A 197 24.83 -5.53 13.82
C ASP A 197 24.88 -7.00 13.39
N ILE A 198 24.89 -7.30 12.09
CA ILE A 198 25.09 -8.66 11.57
C ILE A 198 26.51 -9.15 11.85
N ASP A 199 27.54 -8.32 11.63
CA ASP A 199 28.95 -8.69 11.84
C ASP A 199 29.25 -9.08 13.30
N ARG A 200 28.36 -8.72 14.25
CA ARG A 200 28.43 -9.07 15.67
C ARG A 200 27.69 -10.34 16.05
N LEU A 201 26.92 -10.92 15.13
CA LEU A 201 26.16 -12.15 15.41
C LEU A 201 27.05 -13.36 15.19
N ASP A 202 27.16 -14.18 16.23
CA ASP A 202 27.67 -15.53 16.10
C ASP A 202 26.63 -16.43 15.41
N SER A 203 27.04 -17.61 14.97
CA SER A 203 26.12 -18.63 14.44
C SER A 203 24.93 -18.88 15.38
N TYR A 204 23.76 -19.12 14.79
CA TYR A 204 22.54 -19.37 15.56
C TYR A 204 22.68 -20.60 16.47
N SER A 205 22.31 -20.41 17.73
CA SER A 205 22.17 -21.44 18.76
C SER A 205 21.15 -20.97 19.81
N GLU A 206 20.70 -21.85 20.70
CA GLU A 206 19.76 -21.44 21.76
C GLU A 206 20.34 -20.38 22.70
N THR A 207 21.67 -20.28 22.84
CA THR A 207 22.33 -19.22 23.61
C THR A 207 22.37 -17.88 22.86
N SER A 208 22.56 -17.87 21.54
CA SER A 208 22.56 -16.65 20.71
C SER A 208 21.16 -16.19 20.28
N LYS A 209 20.11 -16.99 20.51
CA LYS A 209 18.71 -16.70 20.19
C LYS A 209 18.23 -15.30 20.59
N ALA A 210 18.64 -14.82 21.77
CA ALA A 210 18.26 -13.49 22.24
C ALA A 210 18.85 -12.36 21.39
N GLN A 211 20.05 -12.56 20.81
CA GLN A 211 20.69 -11.59 19.90
C GLN A 211 19.94 -11.52 18.57
N TYR A 212 19.58 -12.68 17.99
CA TYR A 212 18.76 -12.74 16.78
C TYR A 212 17.37 -12.12 16.97
N ARG A 213 16.72 -12.36 18.11
CA ARG A 213 15.44 -11.70 18.44
C ARG A 213 15.58 -10.18 18.47
N ARG A 214 16.65 -9.65 19.08
CA ARG A 214 16.91 -8.20 19.06
C ARG A 214 17.11 -7.65 17.64
N LEU A 215 17.79 -8.40 16.76
CA LEU A 215 17.93 -8.01 15.36
C LEU A 215 16.55 -7.91 14.68
N ILE A 216 15.71 -8.93 14.83
CA ILE A 216 14.35 -8.98 14.27
C ILE A 216 13.46 -7.89 14.90
N ASP A 217 13.58 -7.64 16.20
CA ASP A 217 12.82 -6.59 16.89
C ASP A 217 13.24 -5.18 16.43
N THR A 218 14.49 -5.02 15.96
CA THR A 218 15.01 -3.74 15.45
C THR A 218 14.66 -3.55 13.98
N TYR A 219 15.08 -4.49 13.13
CA TYR A 219 15.01 -4.40 11.67
C TYR A 219 13.76 -5.06 11.08
N GLY A 220 12.96 -5.76 11.87
CA GLY A 220 11.77 -6.45 11.41
C GLY A 220 12.04 -7.87 10.94
N THR A 221 10.96 -8.57 10.60
CA THR A 221 11.03 -9.93 10.07
C THR A 221 11.40 -9.94 8.58
N HIS A 222 11.15 -8.84 7.88
CA HIS A 222 11.30 -8.67 6.43
C HIS A 222 11.82 -7.26 6.13
N TYR A 223 12.08 -6.96 4.87
CA TYR A 223 12.29 -5.60 4.38
C TYR A 223 11.62 -5.38 3.04
N ILE A 224 11.39 -4.12 2.70
CA ILE A 224 10.66 -3.74 1.50
C ILE A 224 11.61 -3.69 0.30
N ARG A 225 11.49 -4.63 -0.65
CA ARG A 225 12.32 -4.64 -1.87
C ARG A 225 11.79 -3.78 -3.00
N GLN A 226 10.47 -3.67 -3.11
CA GLN A 226 9.79 -2.94 -4.19
C GLN A 226 8.66 -2.13 -3.58
N VAL A 227 8.41 -0.97 -4.17
CA VAL A 227 7.35 -0.07 -3.73
C VAL A 227 6.52 0.40 -4.90
N ASP A 228 5.21 0.48 -4.66
CA ASP A 228 4.28 1.31 -5.40
C ASP A 228 3.87 2.43 -4.43
N LEU A 229 4.19 3.68 -4.77
CA LEU A 229 4.01 4.83 -3.90
C LEU A 229 2.89 5.74 -4.37
N GLY A 230 2.08 6.19 -3.43
CA GLY A 230 1.08 7.23 -3.62
C GLY A 230 0.20 7.33 -2.38
N GLY A 231 -1.05 6.93 -2.50
CA GLY A 231 -2.01 6.97 -1.42
C GLY A 231 -2.90 5.74 -1.37
N ARG A 232 -3.40 5.41 -0.19
CA ARG A 232 -4.37 4.33 -0.02
C ARG A 232 -5.39 4.67 1.05
N LEU A 233 -6.65 4.46 0.69
CA LEU A 233 -7.79 4.46 1.61
C LEU A 233 -8.24 3.02 1.80
N THR A 234 -8.27 2.56 3.03
CA THR A 234 -8.83 1.26 3.41
C THR A 234 -9.95 1.49 4.40
N MET A 235 -11.16 1.08 4.04
CA MET A 235 -12.32 1.10 4.93
C MET A 235 -12.77 -0.34 5.16
N THR A 236 -12.61 -0.83 6.38
CA THR A 236 -13.12 -2.16 6.77
C THR A 236 -14.33 -2.00 7.67
N THR A 237 -15.45 -2.57 7.26
CA THR A 237 -16.70 -2.56 8.01
C THR A 237 -16.93 -3.90 8.68
N ALA A 238 -17.02 -3.90 10.01
CA ALA A 238 -17.50 -5.05 10.78
C ALA A 238 -19.04 -5.05 10.76
N ILE A 239 -19.64 -6.15 10.31
CA ILE A 239 -21.08 -6.33 10.17
C ILE A 239 -21.54 -7.32 11.24
N ARG A 240 -22.36 -6.88 12.20
CA ARG A 240 -22.95 -7.74 13.24
C ARG A 240 -24.03 -8.61 12.62
N THR A 241 -23.67 -9.83 12.23
CA THR A 241 -24.48 -10.65 11.32
C THR A 241 -25.87 -10.97 11.87
N CYS A 242 -25.98 -11.34 13.14
CA CYS A 242 -27.28 -11.62 13.77
C CYS A 242 -28.21 -10.39 13.80
N GLN A 243 -27.67 -9.19 14.05
CA GLN A 243 -28.47 -7.95 14.07
C GLN A 243 -28.91 -7.56 12.64
N ALA A 244 -28.02 -7.71 11.66
CA ALA A 244 -28.37 -7.51 10.25
C ALA A 244 -29.50 -8.45 9.83
N SER A 245 -29.39 -9.75 10.14
CA SER A 245 -30.45 -10.73 9.88
C SER A 245 -31.76 -10.41 10.59
N HIS A 246 -31.72 -9.96 11.85
CA HIS A 246 -32.92 -9.52 12.59
C HIS A 246 -33.62 -8.32 11.91
N SER A 247 -32.83 -7.46 11.27
CA SER A 247 -33.30 -6.34 10.46
C SER A 247 -33.79 -6.76 9.06
N GLY A 248 -33.77 -8.05 8.73
CA GLY A 248 -34.16 -8.59 7.42
C GLY A 248 -33.11 -8.38 6.33
N LEU A 249 -31.86 -8.09 6.70
CA LEU A 249 -30.76 -7.84 5.77
C LEU A 249 -29.79 -9.03 5.75
N SER A 250 -29.47 -9.51 4.56
CA SER A 250 -28.33 -10.41 4.35
C SER A 250 -27.01 -9.62 4.35
N THR A 251 -25.90 -10.30 4.68
CA THR A 251 -24.56 -9.69 4.60
C THR A 251 -24.28 -9.14 3.21
N ASN A 252 -24.62 -9.87 2.15
CA ASN A 252 -24.39 -9.43 0.76
C ASN A 252 -25.17 -8.15 0.41
N GLN A 253 -26.41 -7.99 0.92
CA GLN A 253 -27.17 -6.75 0.73
C GLN A 253 -26.48 -5.56 1.43
N VAL A 254 -25.98 -5.78 2.65
CA VAL A 254 -25.22 -4.77 3.39
C VAL A 254 -23.95 -4.38 2.63
N GLU A 255 -23.18 -5.37 2.16
CA GLU A 255 -21.95 -5.16 1.39
C GLU A 255 -22.21 -4.40 0.08
N SER A 256 -23.28 -4.76 -0.66
CA SER A 256 -23.70 -4.04 -1.86
C SER A 256 -24.05 -2.57 -1.58
N CYS A 257 -24.76 -2.31 -0.47
CA CYS A 257 -25.03 -0.95 -0.03
C CYS A 257 -23.73 -0.20 0.29
N LEU A 258 -22.80 -0.79 1.04
CA LEU A 258 -21.51 -0.18 1.38
C LEU A 258 -20.65 0.12 0.14
N SER A 259 -20.63 -0.76 -0.85
CA SER A 259 -19.99 -0.52 -2.16
C SER A 259 -20.54 0.74 -2.82
N THR A 260 -21.86 0.80 -2.99
CA THR A 260 -22.52 1.95 -3.62
C THR A 260 -22.32 3.23 -2.81
N GLY A 261 -22.38 3.12 -1.48
CA GLY A 261 -22.23 4.26 -0.58
C GLY A 261 -20.84 4.85 -0.60
N LEU A 262 -19.78 4.02 -0.69
CA LEU A 262 -18.42 4.51 -0.80
C LEU A 262 -18.20 5.27 -2.12
N ASP A 263 -18.69 4.75 -3.25
CA ASP A 263 -18.58 5.44 -4.54
C ASP A 263 -19.30 6.81 -4.53
N VAL A 264 -20.46 6.90 -3.87
CA VAL A 264 -21.17 8.17 -3.70
C VAL A 264 -20.41 9.12 -2.78
N GLY A 265 -19.94 8.63 -1.63
CA GLY A 265 -19.19 9.42 -0.64
C GLY A 265 -17.93 10.02 -1.24
N LEU A 266 -17.21 9.24 -2.05
CA LEU A 266 -16.03 9.69 -2.81
C LEU A 266 -16.38 10.55 -4.04
N GLY A 267 -17.67 10.73 -4.35
CA GLY A 267 -18.12 11.56 -5.46
C GLY A 267 -17.83 10.97 -6.84
N ARG A 268 -17.64 9.65 -6.91
CA ARG A 268 -17.40 8.86 -8.13
C ARG A 268 -18.71 8.46 -8.80
N SER A 269 -19.78 8.36 -8.01
CA SER A 269 -21.14 8.10 -8.47
C SER A 269 -22.11 9.16 -7.98
N LYS A 270 -23.14 9.43 -8.79
CA LYS A 270 -24.27 10.27 -8.36
C LYS A 270 -25.17 9.47 -7.42
N VAL A 271 -25.91 10.18 -6.55
CA VAL A 271 -26.96 9.56 -5.74
C VAL A 271 -28.01 8.96 -6.67
N SER A 272 -28.22 7.65 -6.57
CA SER A 272 -29.15 6.88 -7.38
C SER A 272 -30.32 6.37 -6.53
N PRO A 273 -31.40 5.83 -7.13
CA PRO A 273 -32.47 5.15 -6.39
C PRO A 273 -31.95 3.97 -5.54
N SER A 274 -30.88 3.28 -5.97
CA SER A 274 -30.26 2.21 -5.17
C SER A 274 -29.65 2.76 -3.88
N VAL A 275 -29.01 3.92 -3.91
CA VAL A 275 -28.49 4.60 -2.70
C VAL A 275 -29.62 4.98 -1.76
N GLN A 276 -30.74 5.48 -2.31
CA GLN A 276 -31.93 5.81 -1.52
C GLN A 276 -32.50 4.57 -0.83
N SER A 277 -32.54 3.43 -1.52
CA SER A 277 -32.95 2.14 -0.93
C SER A 277 -31.99 1.66 0.17
N CYS A 278 -30.70 2.01 0.06
CA CYS A 278 -29.65 1.70 1.04
C CYS A 278 -29.53 2.72 2.18
N SER A 279 -30.26 3.83 2.16
CA SER A 279 -30.12 4.93 3.12
C SER A 279 -30.13 4.47 4.58
N LYS A 280 -31.05 3.57 4.95
CA LYS A 280 -31.11 3.01 6.31
C LYS A 280 -29.84 2.26 6.72
N VAL A 281 -29.26 1.49 5.79
CA VAL A 281 -28.00 0.76 6.01
C VAL A 281 -26.83 1.73 6.12
N LEU A 282 -26.76 2.71 5.21
CA LEU A 282 -25.65 3.67 5.12
C LEU A 282 -25.65 4.67 6.27
N ASP A 283 -26.83 5.03 6.77
CA ASP A 283 -26.99 5.82 8.00
C ASP A 283 -26.73 5.00 9.26
N ASN A 284 -26.53 3.68 9.12
CA ASN A 284 -26.35 2.74 10.21
C ASN A 284 -27.53 2.78 11.20
N ARG A 285 -28.74 2.97 10.68
CA ARG A 285 -30.01 3.05 11.43
C ARG A 285 -30.71 1.71 11.38
N ASP A 286 -31.12 1.19 12.54
CA ASP A 286 -32.02 0.04 12.59
C ASP A 286 -33.42 0.50 12.15
N SER A 287 -34.01 -0.24 11.20
CA SER A 287 -35.35 0.06 10.67
C SER A 287 -36.48 -0.21 11.66
N LYS A 288 -36.22 -0.95 12.75
CA LYS A 288 -37.24 -1.44 13.70
C LYS A 288 -37.13 -0.87 15.10
N THR A 289 -36.02 -0.21 15.47
CA THR A 289 -35.85 0.38 16.80
C THR A 289 -35.19 1.75 16.68
N SER A 290 -35.77 2.77 17.30
CA SER A 290 -35.18 4.11 17.44
C SER A 290 -34.10 4.15 18.52
N ASP A 291 -33.38 3.04 18.71
CA ASP A 291 -32.45 2.86 19.82
C ASP A 291 -31.11 2.29 19.34
N SER A 292 -30.06 2.93 19.83
CA SER A 292 -28.59 2.81 19.69
C SER A 292 -27.86 1.51 19.29
N SER A 293 -28.49 0.41 18.83
CA SER A 293 -27.74 -0.79 18.40
C SER A 293 -27.39 -0.76 16.91
N SER A 294 -26.48 0.13 16.54
CA SER A 294 -25.79 0.09 15.25
C SER A 294 -25.23 -1.33 14.96
N PHE A 295 -25.46 -1.84 13.75
CA PHE A 295 -24.95 -3.16 13.31
C PHE A 295 -23.66 -3.07 12.48
N LEU A 296 -23.24 -1.85 12.12
CA LEU A 296 -22.01 -1.59 11.39
C LEU A 296 -20.99 -0.86 12.26
N SER A 297 -19.73 -1.24 12.13
CA SER A 297 -18.63 -0.48 12.72
C SER A 297 -17.51 -0.37 11.71
N HIS A 298 -17.09 0.85 11.42
CA HIS A 298 -16.05 1.12 10.44
C HIS A 298 -14.68 1.26 11.11
N HIS A 299 -13.66 0.77 10.44
CA HIS A 299 -12.26 1.03 10.71
C HIS A 299 -11.64 1.57 9.43
N THR A 300 -11.38 2.87 9.40
CA THR A 300 -10.81 3.55 8.24
C THR A 300 -9.34 3.84 8.48
N LYS A 301 -8.51 3.60 7.46
CA LYS A 301 -7.09 3.93 7.43
C LYS A 301 -6.79 4.66 6.13
N VAL A 302 -6.24 5.86 6.24
CA VAL A 302 -5.71 6.63 5.12
C VAL A 302 -4.21 6.72 5.28
N VAL A 303 -3.47 6.42 4.21
CA VAL A 303 -2.01 6.54 4.15
C VAL A 303 -1.60 7.30 2.90
N GLY A 304 -0.54 8.11 3.02
CA GLY A 304 -0.05 8.98 1.96
C GLY A 304 -0.76 10.32 1.98
N GLY A 305 -0.16 11.35 1.43
CA GLY A 305 -0.70 12.71 1.43
C GLY A 305 -0.92 13.26 2.84
N SER A 306 -1.79 14.28 2.93
CA SER A 306 -2.11 14.97 4.18
C SER A 306 -3.52 15.57 4.15
N GLY A 307 -4.01 15.99 5.32
CA GLY A 307 -5.22 16.82 5.42
C GLY A 307 -6.56 16.10 5.45
N TRP A 308 -6.60 14.76 5.36
CA TRP A 308 -7.84 13.99 5.45
C TRP A 308 -7.68 12.71 6.28
N LEU A 309 -8.58 12.51 7.23
CA LEU A 309 -8.58 11.36 8.14
C LEU A 309 -9.38 10.16 7.60
N GLY A 310 -9.98 10.29 6.41
CA GLY A 310 -10.86 9.25 5.85
C GLY A 310 -12.30 9.32 6.36
N GLU A 311 -12.68 10.41 7.03
CA GLU A 311 -14.06 10.67 7.41
C GLU A 311 -14.87 11.05 6.16
N LEU A 312 -15.94 10.31 5.89
CA LEU A 312 -16.85 10.56 4.78
C LEU A 312 -18.24 10.00 5.06
N SER A 313 -19.26 10.71 4.57
CA SER A 313 -20.63 10.19 4.54
C SER A 313 -20.84 9.22 3.38
N LEU A 314 -21.42 8.05 3.64
CA LEU A 314 -21.72 7.06 2.60
C LEU A 314 -23.06 7.32 1.89
N ASN A 315 -23.95 8.15 2.46
CA ASN A 315 -25.29 8.39 1.94
C ASN A 315 -25.41 9.58 0.98
N ARG A 316 -24.35 10.39 0.86
CA ARG A 316 -24.31 11.63 0.08
C ARG A 316 -22.89 11.88 -0.41
N ASN A 317 -22.75 12.76 -1.39
CA ASN A 317 -21.43 13.18 -1.83
C ASN A 317 -20.71 13.96 -0.71
N ASP A 318 -19.56 13.43 -0.28
CA ASP A 318 -18.68 14.02 0.74
C ASP A 318 -17.22 14.03 0.26
N SER A 319 -17.05 14.25 -1.05
CA SER A 319 -15.79 14.04 -1.75
C SER A 319 -14.75 15.15 -1.56
N VAL A 320 -15.09 16.24 -0.88
CA VAL A 320 -14.21 17.42 -0.76
C VAL A 320 -12.90 17.03 -0.05
N GLY A 321 -12.99 16.34 1.08
CA GLY A 321 -11.82 15.87 1.83
C GLY A 321 -10.97 14.89 1.01
N PHE A 322 -11.62 13.91 0.36
CA PHE A 322 -10.96 12.93 -0.51
C PHE A 322 -10.20 13.60 -1.67
N ARG A 323 -10.82 14.55 -2.40
CA ARG A 323 -10.18 15.25 -3.52
C ARG A 323 -9.02 16.13 -3.06
N SER A 324 -9.17 16.79 -1.91
CA SER A 324 -8.09 17.56 -1.29
C SER A 324 -6.93 16.67 -0.87
N TRP A 325 -7.19 15.46 -0.39
CA TRP A 325 -6.15 14.49 -0.04
C TRP A 325 -5.42 13.98 -1.29
N MET A 326 -6.16 13.60 -2.33
CA MET A 326 -5.61 13.13 -3.61
C MET A 326 -4.60 14.11 -4.22
N SER A 327 -4.84 15.43 -4.13
CA SER A 327 -3.92 16.44 -4.67
C SER A 327 -2.61 16.57 -3.88
N THR A 328 -2.54 16.02 -2.67
CA THR A 328 -1.33 16.04 -1.81
C THR A 328 -0.47 14.78 -1.95
N LEU A 329 -0.89 13.79 -2.74
CA LEU A 329 -0.20 12.50 -2.83
C LEU A 329 1.14 12.58 -3.57
N THR A 330 1.26 13.41 -4.60
CA THR A 330 2.50 13.51 -5.38
C THR A 330 3.70 14.05 -4.56
N PRO A 331 3.58 15.07 -3.69
CA PRO A 331 4.69 15.49 -2.83
C PRO A 331 4.90 14.61 -1.59
N SER A 332 3.93 13.80 -1.19
CA SER A 332 4.01 12.99 0.03
C SER A 332 3.46 11.57 -0.14
N PRO A 333 4.03 10.78 -1.08
CA PRO A 333 3.53 9.44 -1.35
C PRO A 333 4.05 8.41 -0.32
N ILE A 334 3.29 7.35 -0.10
CA ILE A 334 3.65 6.20 0.75
C ILE A 334 3.20 4.87 0.13
N LEU A 335 3.54 3.75 0.78
CA LEU A 335 3.13 2.37 0.45
C LEU A 335 1.60 2.13 0.50
#